data_AF-A0A660Z5N9-F1
#
_entry.id   AF-A0A660Z5N9-F1
#
_cell.length_a   1.000
_cell.length_b   1.000
_cell.length_c   1.000
_cell.angle_alpha   90.00
_cell.angle_beta   90.00
_cell.angle_gamma   90.00
#
_symmetry.space_group_name_H-M   'P 1'
#
loop_
_entity.id
_entity.type
_entity.pdbx_description
1 polymer ?
#
loop_
_entity_poly.entity_id
_entity_poly.type
_entity_poly.pdbx_seq_one_letter_code
_entity_poly.pdbx_strand_id
1 'polypeptide(L)'
;RPYDIGALKKFVSLEEIQESKSENEKIYKIIAPNYLSEIVINYAVKNLDDSRVPEALHLAVVAARSAACPDEKTSEFSQRAFQILHDNYPNNYWTKQTPYWY
;
A
#
# COMPACT_ATOMS: atom_id res chain seq x y z
N ARG A 1 11.97 22.96 7.12
CA ARG A 1 12.15 24.00 8.17
C ARG A 1 12.66 23.29 9.42
N PRO A 2 13.78 23.71 10.04
CA PRO A 2 14.20 23.12 11.29
C PRO A 2 13.20 23.55 12.38
N TYR A 3 12.71 22.59 13.15
CA TYR A 3 11.80 22.85 14.26
C TYR A 3 12.51 23.68 15.34
N ASP A 4 11.83 24.69 15.89
CA ASP A 4 12.34 25.45 17.03
C ASP A 4 12.32 24.56 18.29
N ILE A 5 13.49 24.03 18.63
CA ILE A 5 13.71 23.10 19.74
C ILE A 5 13.38 23.77 21.08
N GLY A 6 13.46 25.10 21.19
CA GLY A 6 13.12 25.85 22.40
C GLY A 6 11.62 25.80 22.73
N ALA A 7 10.77 25.87 21.71
CA ALA A 7 9.31 25.79 21.87
C ALA A 7 8.82 24.36 22.16
N LEU A 8 9.47 23.35 21.57
CA LEU A 8 9.09 21.94 21.72
C LEU A 8 9.37 21.38 23.12
N LYS A 9 10.45 21.82 23.78
CA LYS A 9 10.79 21.42 25.16
C LYS A 9 9.73 21.80 26.21
N LYS A 10 8.78 22.68 25.87
CA LYS A 10 7.65 23.05 26.72
C LYS A 10 6.50 22.03 26.69
N PHE A 11 6.45 21.19 25.66
CA PHE A 11 5.32 20.26 25.41
C PHE A 11 5.74 18.79 25.30
N VAL A 12 7.01 18.51 24.94
CA VAL A 12 7.53 17.16 24.71
C VAL A 12 8.94 17.05 25.30
N SER A 13 9.22 15.94 25.99
CA SER A 13 10.53 15.64 26.58
C SER A 13 11.57 15.27 25.52
N LEU A 14 12.86 15.37 25.86
CA LEU A 14 13.92 14.93 24.95
C LEU A 14 13.89 13.41 24.71
N GLU A 15 13.43 12.64 25.70
CA GLU A 15 13.25 11.19 25.56
C GLU A 15 12.12 10.87 24.58
N GLU A 16 10.97 11.55 24.70
CA GLU A 16 9.81 11.37 23.82
C GLU A 16 10.14 11.73 22.36
N ILE A 17 10.97 12.76 22.14
CA ILE A 17 11.48 13.12 20.80
C ILE A 17 12.36 12.00 20.24
N GLN A 18 13.23 11.41 21.08
CA GLN A 18 14.15 10.37 20.64
C GLN A 18 13.41 9.06 20.33
N GLU A 19 12.41 8.71 21.15
CA GLU A 19 11.51 7.59 20.92
C GLU A 19 10.72 7.79 19.63
N SER A 20 10.07 8.94 19.47
CA SER A 20 9.32 9.30 18.25
C SER A 20 10.19 9.21 16.99
N LYS A 21 11.47 9.60 17.05
CA LYS A 21 12.39 9.43 15.91
C LYS A 21 12.60 7.96 15.58
N SER A 22 12.87 7.12 16.58
CA SER A 22 13.09 5.69 16.36
C SER A 22 11.85 4.99 15.81
N GLU A 23 10.66 5.36 16.29
CA GLU A 23 9.40 4.82 15.79
C GLU A 23 9.11 5.26 14.35
N ASN A 24 9.28 6.54 14.06
CA ASN A 24 9.09 7.07 12.71
C ASN A 24 10.06 6.41 11.72
N GLU A 25 11.33 6.17 12.10
CA GLU A 25 12.28 5.44 11.26
C GLU A 25 11.82 4.02 10.90
N LYS A 26 11.06 3.35 11.77
CA LYS A 26 10.45 2.04 11.47
C LYS A 26 9.30 2.19 10.50
N ILE A 27 8.43 3.18 10.71
CA ILE A 27 7.24 3.43 9.88
C ILE A 27 7.65 3.84 8.46
N TYR A 28 8.70 4.66 8.30
CA TYR A 28 9.18 5.10 6.99
C TYR A 28 9.69 3.97 6.08
N LYS A 29 10.03 2.81 6.66
CA LYS A 29 10.44 1.63 5.88
C LYS A 29 9.26 0.86 5.31
N ILE A 30 8.04 1.15 5.76
CA ILE A 30 6.82 0.49 5.30
C ILE A 30 6.27 1.26 4.10
N ILE A 31 6.27 0.59 2.95
CA ILE A 31 5.57 1.08 1.77
C ILE A 31 4.14 0.55 1.84
N ALA A 32 3.21 1.41 2.29
CA ALA A 32 1.81 1.07 2.50
C ALA A 32 1.13 0.32 1.33
N PRO A 33 1.30 0.72 0.05
CA PRO A 33 0.68 -0.01 -1.06
C PRO A 33 1.24 -1.42 -1.24
N ASN A 34 2.51 -1.67 -0.92
CA ASN A 34 3.10 -3.02 -0.95
C ASN A 34 2.44 -3.91 0.10
N TYR A 35 2.33 -3.38 1.33
CA TYR A 35 1.71 -4.10 2.44
C TYR A 35 0.24 -4.46 2.13
N LEU A 36 -0.54 -3.50 1.64
CA LEU A 36 -1.93 -3.73 1.23
C LEU A 36 -2.01 -4.78 0.12
N SER A 37 -1.21 -4.62 -0.95
CA SER A 37 -1.25 -5.51 -2.10
C SER A 37 -0.89 -6.93 -1.75
N GLU A 38 0.12 -7.13 -0.89
CA GLU A 38 0.51 -8.46 -0.40
C GLU A 38 -0.65 -9.17 0.31
N ILE A 39 -1.35 -8.48 1.21
CA ILE A 39 -2.51 -9.05 1.93
C ILE A 39 -3.62 -9.43 0.94
N VAL A 40 -3.97 -8.51 0.04
CA VAL A 40 -5.05 -8.73 -0.95
C VAL A 40 -4.71 -9.91 -1.85
N ILE A 41 -3.49 -9.97 -2.39
CA ILE A 41 -3.04 -11.06 -3.26
C ILE A 41 -3.08 -12.39 -2.51
N ASN A 42 -2.53 -12.45 -1.29
CA ASN A 42 -2.50 -13.66 -0.49
C ASN A 42 -3.90 -14.18 -0.12
N TYR A 43 -4.86 -13.26 0.06
CA TYR A 43 -6.25 -13.61 0.27
C TYR A 43 -6.92 -14.09 -1.02
N ALA A 44 -6.75 -13.36 -2.12
CA ALA A 44 -7.36 -13.63 -3.41
C ALA A 44 -7.00 -15.03 -3.93
N VAL A 45 -5.71 -15.41 -3.88
CA VAL A 45 -5.26 -16.73 -4.38
C VAL A 45 -5.86 -17.92 -3.62
N LYS A 46 -6.44 -17.70 -2.43
CA LYS A 46 -7.10 -18.75 -1.64
C LYS A 46 -8.62 -18.69 -1.72
N ASN A 47 -9.20 -17.59 -2.22
CA ASN A 47 -10.62 -17.29 -2.13
C ASN A 47 -11.16 -16.68 -3.42
N LEU A 48 -10.87 -17.30 -4.57
CA LEU A 48 -11.27 -16.76 -5.88
C LEU A 48 -12.79 -16.67 -6.09
N ASP A 49 -13.58 -17.41 -5.31
CA ASP A 49 -15.05 -17.38 -5.42
C ASP A 49 -15.68 -16.26 -4.58
N ASP A 50 -14.90 -15.54 -3.76
CA ASP A 50 -15.42 -14.42 -2.98
C ASP A 50 -15.67 -13.21 -3.88
N SER A 51 -16.93 -12.82 -3.98
CA SER A 51 -17.41 -11.68 -4.78
C SER A 51 -16.70 -10.34 -4.53
N ARG A 52 -16.02 -10.16 -3.38
CA ARG A 52 -15.29 -8.94 -3.02
C ARG A 52 -13.85 -8.91 -3.55
N VAL A 53 -13.29 -10.06 -3.95
CA VAL A 53 -11.91 -10.16 -4.40
C VAL A 53 -11.61 -9.31 -5.64
N PRO A 54 -12.48 -9.23 -6.67
CA PRO A 54 -12.21 -8.40 -7.84
C PRO A 54 -12.03 -6.92 -7.50
N GLU A 55 -12.85 -6.39 -6.57
CA GLU A 55 -12.74 -5.01 -6.10
C GLU A 55 -11.45 -4.80 -5.32
N ALA A 56 -11.12 -5.71 -4.41
CA ALA A 56 -9.90 -5.63 -3.61
C ALA A 56 -8.64 -5.62 -4.50
N LEU A 57 -8.60 -6.47 -5.53
CA LEU A 57 -7.50 -6.52 -6.50
C LEU A 57 -7.40 -5.22 -7.31
N HIS A 58 -8.53 -4.66 -7.76
CA HIS A 58 -8.55 -3.35 -8.41
C HIS A 58 -7.98 -2.25 -7.49
N LEU A 59 -8.42 -2.19 -6.24
CA LEU A 59 -7.94 -1.21 -5.26
C LEU A 59 -6.44 -1.36 -4.97
N ALA A 60 -5.91 -2.59 -4.95
CA ALA A 60 -4.47 -2.83 -4.81
C ALA A 60 -3.68 -2.23 -5.99
N VAL A 61 -4.14 -2.41 -7.22
CA VAL A 61 -3.54 -1.79 -8.42
C VAL A 61 -3.59 -0.26 -8.33
N VAL A 62 -4.74 0.31 -7.97
CA VAL A 62 -4.89 1.78 -7.84
C VAL A 62 -3.99 2.34 -6.73
N ALA A 63 -3.88 1.65 -5.59
CA ALA A 63 -3.03 2.06 -4.48
C ALA A 63 -1.55 2.06 -4.86
N ALA A 64 -1.08 1.02 -5.56
CA ALA A 64 0.28 0.93 -6.05
C ALA A 64 0.60 2.04 -7.06
N ARG A 65 -0.32 2.33 -7.98
CA ARG A 65 -0.16 3.41 -8.98
C ARG A 65 -0.20 4.81 -8.39
N SER A 66 -0.94 5.00 -7.29
CA SER A 66 -1.09 6.29 -6.61
C SER A 66 -0.09 6.48 -5.47
N ALA A 67 0.91 5.60 -5.35
CA ALA A 67 1.90 5.62 -4.29
C ALA A 67 2.75 6.90 -4.35
N ALA A 68 2.83 7.63 -3.23
CA ALA A 68 3.69 8.81 -3.14
C ALA A 68 5.19 8.46 -3.14
N CYS A 69 5.54 7.28 -2.62
CA CYS A 69 6.92 6.77 -2.53
C CYS A 69 6.96 5.31 -3.03
N PRO A 70 6.86 5.05 -4.34
CA PRO A 70 6.93 3.70 -4.88
C PRO A 70 8.38 3.18 -4.89
N ASP A 71 8.51 1.86 -4.81
CA ASP A 71 9.74 1.11 -5.08
C ASP A 71 9.51 0.09 -6.19
N GLU A 72 10.54 -0.70 -6.54
CA GLU A 72 10.44 -1.75 -7.56
C GLU A 72 9.32 -2.76 -7.23
N LYS A 73 9.19 -3.15 -5.96
CA LYS A 73 8.14 -4.08 -5.50
C LYS A 73 6.74 -3.52 -5.69
N THR A 74 6.56 -2.21 -5.61
CA THR A 74 5.25 -1.57 -5.84
C THR A 74 4.74 -1.88 -7.24
N SER A 75 5.62 -1.82 -8.24
CA SER A 75 5.32 -2.15 -9.63
C SER A 75 4.99 -3.64 -9.79
N GLU A 76 5.79 -4.53 -9.18
CA GLU A 76 5.57 -5.97 -9.20
C GLU A 76 4.23 -6.37 -8.57
N PHE A 77 3.88 -5.77 -7.43
CA PHE A 77 2.60 -6.02 -6.77
C PHE A 77 1.42 -5.53 -7.60
N SER A 78 1.54 -4.35 -8.23
CA SER A 78 0.52 -3.84 -9.15
C SER A 78 0.29 -4.81 -10.31
N GLN A 79 1.37 -5.26 -10.95
CA GLN A 79 1.31 -6.21 -12.06
C GLN A 79 0.68 -7.54 -11.64
N ARG A 80 1.05 -8.07 -10.47
CA ARG A 80 0.52 -9.35 -9.98
C ARG A 80 -0.97 -9.26 -9.62
N ALA A 81 -1.40 -8.19 -8.95
CA ALA A 81 -2.81 -7.97 -8.66
C ALA A 81 -3.64 -7.85 -9.95
N PHE A 82 -3.10 -7.12 -10.93
CA PHE A 82 -3.71 -7.00 -12.26
C PHE A 82 -3.87 -8.35 -12.95
N GLN A 83 -2.82 -9.18 -12.98
CA GLN A 83 -2.88 -10.50 -13.61
C GLN A 83 -3.95 -11.39 -12.97
N ILE A 84 -3.97 -11.47 -11.64
CA ILE A 84 -4.99 -12.27 -10.92
C ILE A 84 -6.40 -11.77 -11.26
N LEU A 85 -6.59 -10.45 -11.33
CA LEU A 85 -7.89 -9.85 -11.67
C LEU A 85 -8.33 -10.23 -13.10
N HIS A 86 -7.45 -10.06 -14.08
CA HIS A 86 -7.77 -10.30 -15.49
C HIS A 86 -7.92 -11.79 -15.83
N ASP A 87 -7.08 -12.64 -15.23
CA ASP A 87 -7.08 -14.08 -15.52
C ASP A 87 -8.32 -14.78 -14.93
N ASN A 88 -8.75 -14.37 -13.73
CA ASN A 88 -9.83 -15.05 -13.00
C ASN A 88 -11.19 -14.36 -13.16
N TYR A 89 -11.21 -13.06 -13.50
CA TYR A 89 -12.45 -12.28 -13.58
C TYR A 89 -12.55 -11.46 -14.87
N PRO A 90 -12.36 -12.05 -16.07
CA PRO A 90 -12.25 -11.29 -17.33
C PRO A 90 -13.48 -10.43 -17.67
N ASN A 91 -14.67 -10.81 -17.23
CA ASN A 91 -15.92 -10.10 -17.52
C ASN A 91 -16.42 -9.20 -16.38
N ASN A 92 -15.68 -9.12 -15.26
CA ASN A 92 -16.09 -8.35 -14.09
C ASN A 92 -15.98 -6.83 -14.32
N TYR A 93 -16.84 -6.08 -13.63
CA TYR A 93 -16.82 -4.61 -13.66
C TYR A 93 -15.44 -4.04 -13.32
N TRP A 94 -14.80 -4.54 -12.25
CA TRP A 94 -13.52 -4.04 -11.75
C TRP A 94 -12.36 -4.34 -12.69
N THR A 95 -12.41 -5.48 -13.40
CA THR A 95 -11.44 -5.81 -14.46
C THR A 95 -11.49 -4.79 -15.59
N LYS A 96 -12.69 -4.38 -16.01
CA LYS A 96 -12.87 -3.33 -17.03
C LYS A 96 -12.40 -1.95 -16.56
N GLN A 97 -12.55 -1.65 -15.26
CA GLN A 97 -12.02 -0.42 -14.66
C GLN A 97 -10.50 -0.44 -14.46
N THR A 98 -9.85 -1.58 -14.71
CA THR A 98 -8.40 -1.75 -14.55
C THR A 98 -7.73 -2.11 -15.89
N PRO A 99 -7.59 -1.16 -16.84
CA PRO A 99 -7.08 -1.48 -18.18
C PRO A 99 -5.56 -1.72 -18.24
N TYR A 100 -4.80 -1.21 -17.28
CA TYR A 100 -3.35 -1.39 -17.19
C TYR A 100 -2.88 -1.33 -15.73
N TRP A 101 -1.65 -1.78 -15.48
CA TRP A 101 -1.06 -1.91 -14.14
C TRP A 101 0.02 -0.85 -13.82
N TYR A 102 0.53 -0.13 -14.82
CA TYR A 102 1.58 0.89 -14.66
C TYR A 102 1.06 2.31 -14.42
#